data_AF-X1E3K6-F1
#
_entry.id   AF-X1E3K6-F1
#
_cell.length_a   1.000
_cell.length_b   1.000
_cell.length_c   1.000
_cell.angle_alpha   90.00
_cell.angle_beta   90.00
_cell.angle_gamma   90.00
#
_symmetry.space_group_name_H-M   'P 1'
#
loop_
_entity.id
_entity.type
_entity.pdbx_description
1 polymer ?
#
loop_
_entity_poly.entity_id
_entity_poly.type
_entity_poly.pdbx_seq_one_letter_code
_entity_poly.pdbx_strand_id
1 'polypeptide(L)' 'FGVFVGVPYSKRSVFNIQTEPTRIELYKESFERVCNSEEDIKRHIVKTVIHEIAHYFGFSEREIRESGY' A
#
# COMPACT_ATOMS: atom_id res chain seq x y z
N PHE A 1 2.13 -3.81 7.39
CA PHE A 1 3.44 -4.11 6.76
C PHE A 1 4.06 -2.88 6.13
N GLY A 2 3.24 -2.01 5.53
CA GLY A 2 3.64 -0.67 5.14
C GLY A 2 2.64 0.38 5.57
N VAL A 3 2.95 1.63 5.25
CA VAL A 3 2.10 2.80 5.44
C VAL A 3 2.08 3.62 4.15
N PHE A 4 0.89 3.98 3.69
CA PHE A 4 0.72 4.96 2.63
C PHE A 4 0.91 6.39 3.18
N VAL A 5 1.83 7.15 2.57
CA VAL A 5 2.09 8.56 2.89
C VAL A 5 1.70 9.40 1.69
N GLY A 6 0.65 10.20 1.85
CA GLY A 6 0.16 11.11 0.83
C GLY A 6 -1.32 11.42 0.97
N VAL A 7 -1.85 12.12 -0.03
CA VAL A 7 -3.28 12.39 -0.15
C VAL A 7 -3.88 11.36 -1.10
N PRO A 8 -4.90 10.59 -0.70
CA PRO A 8 -5.61 9.66 -1.59
C PRO A 8 -6.10 10.36 -2.86
N TYR A 9 -6.12 9.66 -4.00
CA TYR A 9 -6.52 10.24 -5.27
C TYR A 9 -7.93 10.85 -5.21
N SER A 10 -8.85 10.14 -4.54
CA SER A 10 -10.23 10.57 -4.32
C SER A 10 -10.37 11.86 -3.50
N LYS A 11 -9.34 12.26 -2.76
CA LYS A 11 -9.33 13.45 -1.89
C LYS A 11 -8.41 14.56 -2.41
N ARG A 12 -7.86 14.40 -3.62
CA ARG A 12 -6.91 15.35 -4.20
C ARG A 12 -7.65 16.56 -4.77
N SER A 13 -7.40 17.74 -4.20
CA SER A 13 -7.87 19.02 -4.72
C SER A 13 -6.77 19.70 -5.53
N VAL A 14 -7.16 20.48 -6.55
CA VAL A 14 -6.22 21.34 -7.32
C VAL A 14 -5.54 22.40 -6.46
N PHE A 15 -6.10 22.70 -5.28
CA PHE A 15 -5.51 23.61 -4.30
C PHE A 15 -4.55 22.92 -3.33
N ASN A 16 -4.45 21.58 -3.35
CA ASN A 16 -3.49 20.86 -2.51
C ASN A 16 -2.10 20.99 -3.13
N ILE A 17 -1.29 21.90 -2.59
CA ILE A 17 0.14 21.97 -2.88
C ILE A 17 0.78 20.70 -2.30
N GLN A 18 1.18 19.78 -3.17
CA GLN A 18 1.81 18.54 -2.74
C GLN A 18 3.27 18.82 -2.37
N THR A 19 3.55 18.94 -1.08
CA THR A 19 4.88 19.26 -0.54
C THR A 19 5.82 18.06 -0.53
N GLU A 20 5.28 16.84 -0.50
CA GLU A 20 6.05 15.60 -0.59
C GLU A 20 5.43 14.64 -1.62
N PRO A 21 6.24 13.83 -2.32
CA PRO A 21 5.75 12.81 -3.22
C PRO A 21 4.95 11.75 -2.45
N THR A 22 3.89 11.25 -3.09
CA THR A 22 3.14 10.10 -2.58
C THR A 22 4.04 8.85 -2.57
N ARG A 23 4.12 8.16 -1.44
CA ARG A 23 4.97 6.98 -1.27
C ARG A 23 4.31 5.92 -0.40
N ILE A 24 4.77 4.68 -0.55
CA ILE A 24 4.45 3.57 0.34
C ILE A 24 5.72 3.24 1.09
N GLU A 25 5.70 3.35 2.42
CA GLU A 25 6.81 2.99 3.29
C GLU A 25 6.65 1.54 3.72
N LEU A 26 7.62 0.68 3.40
CA LEU A 26 7.61 -0.74 3.75
C LEU A 26 8.62 -1.01 4.87
N TYR A 27 8.19 -1.69 5.95
CA TYR A 27 9.05 -1.98 7.09
C TYR A 27 9.63 -3.38 7.00
N LYS A 28 10.90 -3.50 6.60
CA LYS A 28 11.61 -4.78 6.43
C LYS A 28 11.43 -5.74 7.62
N GLU A 29 11.64 -5.26 8.84
CA GLU A 29 11.49 -6.06 10.07
C GLU A 29 10.06 -6.63 10.25
N SER A 30 9.04 -5.92 9.75
CA SER A 30 7.67 -6.43 9.80
C SER A 30 7.49 -7.65 8.88
N PHE A 31 8.14 -7.67 7.73
CA PHE A 31 8.10 -8.81 6.81
C PHE A 31 8.92 -9.98 7.33
N GLU A 32 10.13 -9.73 7.85
CA GLU A 32 11.02 -10.78 8.38
C GLU A 32 10.45 -11.49 9.61
N ARG A 33 9.59 -10.83 10.39
CA ARG A 33 8.89 -11.47 11.52
C ARG A 33 7.77 -12.43 11.12
N VAL A 34 7.24 -12.32 9.90
CA VAL A 34 6.06 -13.07 9.44
C VAL A 34 6.39 -14.05 8.32
N CYS A 35 7.41 -13.76 7.51
CA CYS A 35 7.79 -14.55 6.35
C CYS A 35 9.01 -15.44 6.66
N ASN A 36 9.04 -16.65 6.11
CA ASN A 36 10.09 -17.63 6.37
C ASN A 36 11.12 -17.77 5.24
N SER A 37 10.96 -17.01 4.15
CA SER A 37 11.84 -17.04 2.98
C SER A 37 11.83 -15.69 2.25
N GLU A 38 12.86 -15.44 1.43
CA GLU A 38 12.93 -14.25 0.59
C GLU A 38 11.76 -14.22 -0.43
N GLU A 39 11.39 -15.38 -0.97
CA GLU A 39 10.23 -15.55 -1.84
C GLU A 39 8.91 -15.19 -1.15
N ASP A 40 8.74 -15.59 0.12
CA ASP A 40 7.56 -15.21 0.91
C ASP A 40 7.51 -13.71 1.18
N ILE A 41 8.66 -13.09 1.47
CA ILE A 41 8.78 -11.65 1.65
C ILE A 41 8.37 -10.92 0.36
N LYS A 42 8.91 -11.34 -0.80
CA LYS A 42 8.55 -10.76 -2.10
C LYS A 42 7.05 -10.84 -2.37
N ARG A 43 6.44 -12.01 -2.13
CA ARG A 43 4.98 -12.20 -2.27
C ARG A 43 4.19 -11.26 -1.35
N HIS A 44 4.58 -11.14 -0.10
CA HIS A 44 3.91 -10.24 0.86
C HIS A 44 4.10 -8.76 0.53
N ILE A 45 5.26 -8.37 0.01
CA ILE A 45 5.52 -7.00 -0.46
C ILE A 45 4.57 -6.66 -1.61
N VAL A 46 4.50 -7.51 -2.65
CA VAL A 46 3.60 -7.30 -3.79
C VAL A 46 2.15 -7.16 -3.31
N LYS A 47 1.73 -8.05 -2.41
CA LYS A 47 0.40 -7.99 -1.80
C LYS A 47 0.18 -6.65 -1.11
N THR A 48 1.07 -6.23 -0.22
CA THR A 48 0.97 -4.96 0.53
C THR A 48 0.88 -3.77 -0.42
N VAL A 49 1.76 -3.70 -1.43
CA VAL A 49 1.78 -2.59 -2.38
C VAL A 49 0.47 -2.49 -3.16
N ILE A 50 -0.09 -3.62 -3.63
CA ILE A 50 -1.36 -3.64 -4.36
C ILE A 50 -2.51 -3.14 -3.47
N HIS A 51 -2.55 -3.53 -2.20
CA HIS A 51 -3.58 -3.04 -1.26
C HIS A 51 -3.51 -1.52 -1.10
N GLU A 52 -2.32 -0.98 -0.82
CA GLU A 52 -2.15 0.46 -0.62
C GLU A 52 -2.46 1.27 -1.89
N ILE A 53 -2.12 0.74 -3.07
CA ILE A 53 -2.49 1.36 -4.37
C ILE A 53 -4.00 1.34 -4.56
N ALA A 54 -4.67 0.23 -4.24
CA ALA A 54 -6.12 0.12 -4.37
C ALA A 54 -6.82 1.12 -3.43
N HIS A 55 -6.38 1.24 -2.18
CA HIS A 55 -6.88 2.27 -1.27
C HIS A 55 -6.60 3.69 -1.75
N TYR A 56 -5.44 3.93 -2.36
CA TYR A 56 -5.14 5.22 -2.98
C TYR A 56 -6.16 5.59 -4.07
N PHE A 57 -6.63 4.62 -4.86
CA PHE A 57 -7.69 4.80 -5.86
C PHE A 57 -9.11 4.79 -5.29
N GLY A 58 -9.29 4.49 -4.00
CA GLY A 58 -10.58 4.52 -3.32
C GLY A 58 -11.33 3.19 -3.27
N PHE A 59 -10.67 2.07 -3.59
CA PHE A 59 -11.25 0.74 -3.41
C PHE A 59 -11.40 0.42 -1.92
N SER A 60 -12.52 -0.21 -1.58
CA SER A 60 -12.80 -0.74 -0.26
C SER A 60 -12.10 -2.09 -0.03
N GLU A 61 -11.88 -2.44 1.24
CA GLU A 61 -11.37 -3.77 1.66
C GLU A 61 -12.11 -4.94 1.00
N ARG A 62 -13.43 -4.80 0.80
CA ARG A 62 -14.25 -5.83 0.17
C ARG A 62 -13.85 -6.02 -1.30
N GLU A 63 -13.73 -4.93 -2.05
CA GLU A 63 -13.40 -4.98 -3.48
C GLU A 63 -11.99 -5.52 -3.72
N ILE A 64 -11.04 -5.18 -2.83
CA ILE A 64 -9.67 -5.69 -2.88
C ILE A 64 -9.66 -7.21 -2.65
N ARG A 65 -10.38 -7.67 -1.61
CA ARG A 65 -10.50 -9.10 -1.28
C ARG A 65 -11.17 -9.91 -2.36
N GLU A 66 -12.21 -9.37 -2.99
CA GLU A 66 -12.89 -10.00 -4.14
C GLU A 66 -11.98 -10.09 -5.37
N SER A 67 -10.99 -9.21 -5.48
CA SER A 67 -9.97 -9.22 -6.54
C SER A 67 -8.81 -10.20 -6.27
N GLY A 68 -8.85 -10.93 -5.16
CA GLY A 68 -7.85 -11.93 -4.78
C GLY A 68 -6.63 -11.37 -4.05
N TYR A 69 -6.70 -10.12 -3.59
CA TYR A 69 -5.68 -9.49 -2.77
C TYR A 69 -6.17 -9.39 -1.33
#